data_AF-A0A0R3U8W6-F1
#
_entry.id   AF-A0A0R3U8W6-F1
#
_cell.length_a   1.000
_cell.length_b   1.000
_cell.length_c   1.000
_cell.angle_alpha   90.00
_cell.angle_beta   90.00
_cell.angle_gamma   90.00
#
_symmetry.space_group_name_H-M   'P 1'
#
loop_
_entity.id
_entity.type
_entity.pdbx_description
1 polymer ?
#
loop_
_entity_poly.entity_id
_entity_poly.type
_entity_poly.pdbx_seq_one_letter_code
_entity_poly.pdbx_strand_id
1 'polypeptide(L)'
;MDKVPNHPSRKDFVRGDFYATIPKFTEHPSLWFRKLEDYFHRNKITSPTTKYYRVLAEIPMRVVLEVLDLIKEVPEDEPYEELKNAIITRMNEIYETRARRLLPDVELGNRLPSELLAQMRHVVEGTQIGDMELRQVWTKCMPEEIRPAIERCTYDTPLNRLADFADTMLKNWQEDQNRTIESIEEEAKLPVNLTMDRLEMLLEWIFARLDRLQQ
;
A
#
# COMPACT_ATOMS: atom_id res chain seq x y z
N MET A 1 -6.92 64.32 -8.42
CA MET A 1 -5.83 63.70 -9.21
C MET A 1 -4.88 63.04 -8.26
N ASP A 2 -5.06 61.72 -8.14
CA ASP A 2 -4.07 60.67 -7.90
C ASP A 2 -2.90 60.91 -6.94
N LYS A 3 -2.90 60.10 -5.87
CA LYS A 3 -1.77 59.20 -5.55
C LYS A 3 -2.23 58.11 -4.59
N VAL A 4 -2.47 56.93 -5.17
CA VAL A 4 -2.65 55.66 -4.47
C VAL A 4 -1.42 55.37 -3.60
N PRO A 5 -1.56 54.96 -2.32
CA PRO A 5 -0.41 54.47 -1.56
C PRO A 5 0.03 53.14 -2.15
N ASN A 6 1.25 53.14 -2.68
CA ASN A 6 1.96 51.99 -3.19
C ASN A 6 2.07 50.92 -2.08
N HIS A 7 1.31 49.85 -2.21
CA HIS A 7 1.39 48.69 -1.33
C HIS A 7 2.73 48.00 -1.60
N PRO A 8 3.62 47.82 -0.61
CA PRO A 8 4.89 47.14 -0.86
C PRO A 8 4.62 45.70 -1.32
N SER A 9 5.26 45.38 -2.44
CA SER A 9 5.16 44.13 -3.15
C SER A 9 5.49 42.94 -2.25
N ARG A 10 4.61 41.94 -2.34
CA ARG A 10 4.76 40.58 -1.83
C ARG A 10 6.01 39.90 -2.42
N LYS A 11 7.15 40.11 -1.77
CA LYS A 11 8.37 39.29 -1.77
C LYS A 11 8.80 39.34 -0.30
N ASP A 12 8.78 38.26 0.47
CA ASP A 12 9.62 37.08 0.30
C ASP A 12 8.93 35.84 0.92
N PHE A 13 8.21 35.07 0.10
CA PHE A 13 8.13 33.65 0.39
C PHE A 13 9.33 33.04 -0.31
N VAL A 14 10.36 32.69 0.46
CA VAL A 14 11.52 31.93 -0.02
C VAL A 14 10.98 30.63 -0.60
N ARG A 15 10.69 30.65 -1.90
CA ARG A 15 10.49 29.46 -2.71
C ARG A 15 11.88 28.85 -2.82
N GLY A 16 12.25 28.11 -1.78
CA GLY A 16 13.58 27.52 -1.67
C GLY A 16 13.94 26.79 -2.95
N ASP A 17 15.20 26.94 -3.36
CA ASP A 17 15.85 26.23 -4.46
C ASP A 17 15.97 24.72 -4.20
N PHE A 18 14.88 24.08 -3.76
CA PHE A 18 14.79 22.63 -3.56
C PHE A 18 15.04 21.83 -4.85
N TYR A 19 15.14 22.50 -6.00
CA TYR A 19 15.29 21.92 -7.33
C TYR A 19 16.66 22.16 -7.98
N ALA A 20 17.54 22.95 -7.36
CA ALA A 20 18.89 23.22 -7.88
C ALA A 20 19.93 22.18 -7.41
N THR A 21 19.64 21.48 -6.30
CA THR A 21 20.58 20.55 -5.66
C THR A 21 20.04 19.12 -5.78
N ILE A 22 20.93 18.15 -5.96
CA ILE A 22 20.56 16.74 -5.95
C ILE A 22 19.98 16.37 -4.58
N PRO A 23 18.81 15.69 -4.52
CA PRO A 23 18.25 15.26 -3.24
C PRO A 23 19.20 14.31 -2.51
N LYS A 24 19.44 14.56 -1.23
CA LYS A 24 20.19 13.63 -0.36
C LYS A 24 19.49 12.27 -0.33
N PHE A 25 20.28 11.21 -0.40
CA PHE A 25 19.78 9.84 -0.24
C PHE A 25 19.06 9.66 1.09
N THR A 26 17.95 8.93 1.07
CA THR A 26 17.15 8.61 2.25
C THR A 26 16.97 7.11 2.37
N GLU A 27 16.59 6.63 3.56
CA GLU A 27 16.23 5.22 3.78
C GLU A 27 14.97 4.78 3.01
N HIS A 28 14.40 5.64 2.14
CA HIS A 28 13.31 5.32 1.22
C HIS A 28 13.80 5.41 -0.24
N PRO A 29 14.50 4.37 -0.76
CA PRO A 29 15.09 4.38 -2.09
C PRO A 29 14.10 4.77 -3.19
N SER A 30 12.90 4.20 -3.20
CA SER A 30 11.87 4.51 -4.20
C SER A 30 11.42 5.97 -4.15
N LEU A 31 11.29 6.55 -2.95
CA LEU A 31 10.95 7.97 -2.79
C LEU A 31 12.10 8.88 -3.23
N TRP A 32 13.34 8.48 -2.91
CA TRP A 32 14.54 9.19 -3.34
C TRP A 32 14.66 9.21 -4.86
N PHE A 33 14.51 8.06 -5.53
CA PHE A 33 14.53 7.97 -7.00
C PHE A 33 13.43 8.83 -7.64
N ARG A 34 12.21 8.85 -7.09
CA ARG A 34 11.16 9.75 -7.61
C ARG A 34 11.55 11.23 -7.53
N LYS A 35 12.16 11.66 -6.42
CA LYS A 35 12.66 13.04 -6.27
C LYS A 35 13.83 13.31 -7.22
N LEU A 36 14.70 12.33 -7.40
CA LEU A 36 15.85 12.41 -8.29
C LEU A 36 15.41 12.48 -9.77
N GLU A 37 14.34 11.80 -10.14
CA GLU A 37 13.73 11.87 -11.48
C GLU A 37 13.14 13.24 -11.78
N ASP A 38 12.45 13.86 -10.82
CA ASP A 38 11.98 15.25 -10.95
C ASP A 38 13.18 16.22 -11.09
N TYR A 39 14.27 15.99 -10.34
CA TYR A 39 15.51 16.74 -10.50
C TYR A 39 16.11 16.57 -11.90
N PHE A 40 16.23 15.33 -12.42
CA PHE A 40 16.74 15.08 -13.76
C PHE A 40 15.88 15.72 -14.84
N HIS A 41 14.56 15.64 -14.69
CA HIS A 41 13.60 16.25 -15.61
C HIS A 41 13.79 17.77 -15.69
N ARG A 42 13.83 18.46 -14.54
CA ARG A 42 13.99 19.93 -14.47
C ARG A 42 15.34 20.41 -14.98
N ASN A 43 16.40 19.63 -14.75
CA ASN A 43 17.76 19.95 -15.20
C ASN A 43 18.08 19.42 -16.60
N LYS A 44 17.09 18.86 -17.32
CA LYS A 44 17.23 18.33 -18.68
C LYS A 44 18.33 17.26 -18.80
N ILE A 45 18.52 16.46 -17.75
CA ILE A 45 19.46 15.34 -17.73
C ILE A 45 18.76 14.13 -18.33
N THR A 46 19.05 13.84 -19.60
CA THR A 46 18.37 12.77 -20.37
C THR A 46 19.22 11.52 -20.56
N SER A 47 20.56 11.65 -20.61
CA SER A 47 21.47 10.51 -20.83
C SER A 47 21.39 9.49 -19.68
N PRO A 48 21.04 8.22 -19.97
CA PRO A 48 21.01 7.14 -18.98
C PRO A 48 22.37 6.96 -18.27
N THR A 49 23.46 7.02 -19.02
CA THR A 49 24.83 6.96 -18.49
C THR A 49 25.13 8.10 -17.54
N THR A 50 24.73 9.34 -17.86
CA THR A 50 24.89 10.47 -16.95
C THR A 50 24.08 10.27 -15.67
N LYS A 51 22.82 9.81 -15.78
CA LYS A 51 21.98 9.52 -14.61
C LYS A 51 22.62 8.44 -13.72
N TYR A 52 23.16 7.38 -14.31
CA TYR A 52 23.86 6.31 -13.62
C TYR A 52 25.02 6.83 -12.75
N TYR A 53 25.95 7.59 -13.33
CA TYR A 53 27.08 8.14 -12.57
C TYR A 53 26.65 9.18 -11.52
N ARG A 54 25.57 9.92 -11.77
CA ARG A 54 24.97 10.84 -10.78
C ARG A 54 24.40 10.08 -9.59
N VAL A 55 23.70 8.97 -9.82
CA VAL A 55 23.19 8.10 -8.75
C VAL A 55 24.35 7.56 -7.92
N LEU A 56 25.38 6.98 -8.56
CA LEU A 56 26.54 6.42 -7.87
C LEU A 56 27.28 7.43 -6.98
N ALA A 57 27.37 8.69 -7.42
CA ALA A 57 28.03 9.74 -6.65
C ALA A 57 27.25 10.18 -5.39
N GLU A 58 25.94 9.94 -5.36
CA GLU A 58 25.03 10.51 -4.37
C GLU A 58 24.54 9.46 -3.36
N ILE A 59 24.61 8.17 -3.72
CA ILE A 59 24.29 7.10 -2.78
C ILE A 59 25.41 6.93 -1.74
N PRO A 60 25.07 6.63 -0.48
CA PRO A 60 26.06 6.37 0.55
C PRO A 60 26.90 5.13 0.22
N MET A 61 28.18 5.14 0.62
CA MET A 61 29.09 4.00 0.43
C MET A 61 28.50 2.68 0.95
N ARG A 62 27.78 2.70 2.08
CA ARG A 62 27.10 1.49 2.60
C ARG A 62 26.14 0.89 1.56
N VAL A 63 25.38 1.71 0.84
CA VAL A 63 24.42 1.25 -0.16
C VAL A 63 25.17 0.71 -1.37
N VAL A 64 26.23 1.41 -1.81
CA VAL A 64 27.11 0.94 -2.89
C VAL A 64 27.57 -0.48 -2.60
N LEU A 65 28.13 -0.74 -1.40
CA LEU A 65 28.64 -2.05 -1.00
C LEU A 65 27.57 -3.16 -1.09
N GLU A 66 26.32 -2.86 -0.78
CA GLU A 66 25.21 -3.83 -0.83
C GLU A 66 24.77 -4.18 -2.26
N VAL A 67 25.01 -3.28 -3.23
CA VAL A 67 24.68 -3.50 -4.65
C VAL A 67 25.91 -3.74 -5.52
N LEU A 68 27.11 -3.77 -4.96
CA LEU A 68 28.36 -3.95 -5.71
C LEU A 68 28.39 -5.24 -6.52
N ASP A 69 27.78 -6.30 -6.00
CA ASP A 69 27.69 -7.58 -6.70
C ASP A 69 26.77 -7.52 -7.94
N LEU A 70 25.84 -6.56 -7.95
CA LEU A 70 24.92 -6.29 -9.07
C LEU A 70 25.52 -5.31 -10.09
N ILE A 71 26.61 -4.60 -9.77
CA ILE A 71 27.18 -3.50 -10.59
C ILE A 71 28.51 -3.91 -11.28
N LYS A 72 28.72 -5.18 -11.57
CA LYS A 72 30.05 -5.61 -12.06
C LYS A 72 30.39 -5.25 -13.50
N GLU A 73 29.47 -4.76 -14.30
CA GLU A 73 29.71 -4.08 -15.58
C GLU A 73 28.67 -2.96 -15.70
N VAL A 74 29.04 -1.80 -16.27
CA VAL A 74 28.02 -0.77 -16.57
C VAL A 74 27.12 -1.39 -17.64
N PRO A 75 25.82 -1.62 -17.38
CA PRO A 75 24.95 -2.25 -18.34
C PRO A 75 24.93 -1.43 -19.63
N GLU A 76 25.11 -2.10 -20.78
CA GLU A 76 25.07 -1.41 -22.07
C GLU A 76 23.65 -0.94 -22.40
N ASP A 77 22.64 -1.67 -21.93
CA ASP A 77 21.23 -1.34 -22.08
C ASP A 77 20.68 -0.74 -20.76
N GLU A 78 20.08 0.44 -20.86
CA GLU A 78 19.43 1.15 -19.74
C GLU A 78 20.17 1.16 -18.37
N PRO A 79 21.45 1.61 -18.28
CA PRO A 79 22.25 1.52 -17.06
C PRO A 79 21.61 2.14 -15.81
N TYR A 80 20.84 3.22 -15.99
CA TYR A 80 20.13 3.88 -14.90
C TYR A 80 18.97 3.05 -14.33
N GLU A 81 18.14 2.43 -15.17
CA GLU A 81 16.98 1.67 -14.70
C GLU A 81 17.43 0.38 -14.03
N GLU A 82 18.47 -0.29 -14.55
CA GLU A 82 19.06 -1.45 -13.89
C GLU A 82 19.62 -1.10 -12.50
N LEU A 83 20.41 -0.02 -12.39
CA LEU A 83 20.96 0.43 -11.10
C LEU A 83 19.84 0.80 -10.11
N LYS A 84 18.81 1.50 -10.59
CA LYS A 84 17.65 1.89 -9.78
C LYS A 84 16.90 0.67 -9.25
N ASN A 85 16.59 -0.29 -10.11
CA ASN A 85 15.91 -1.52 -9.74
C ASN A 85 16.75 -2.36 -8.78
N ALA A 86 18.06 -2.48 -9.04
CA ALA A 86 19.00 -3.17 -8.16
C ALA A 86 19.00 -2.57 -6.74
N ILE A 87 19.11 -1.24 -6.63
CA ILE A 87 19.11 -0.54 -5.32
C ILE A 87 17.77 -0.71 -4.61
N ILE A 88 16.64 -0.52 -5.30
CA ILE A 88 15.32 -0.65 -4.67
C ILE A 88 15.11 -2.07 -4.17
N THR A 89 15.38 -3.07 -5.01
CA THR A 89 15.19 -4.49 -4.67
C THR A 89 16.09 -4.90 -3.51
N ARG A 90 17.40 -4.66 -3.60
CA ARG A 90 18.35 -5.05 -2.55
C ARG A 90 18.03 -4.38 -1.21
N MET A 91 17.68 -3.10 -1.23
CA MET A 91 17.32 -2.39 0.01
C MET A 91 16.03 -2.96 0.61
N ASN A 92 15.01 -3.25 -0.19
CA ASN A 92 13.79 -3.89 0.30
C ASN A 92 14.07 -5.28 0.92
N GLU A 93 14.94 -6.09 0.31
CA GLU A 93 15.39 -7.38 0.87
C GLU A 93 16.08 -7.21 2.24
N ILE A 94 16.98 -6.23 2.35
CA ILE A 94 17.68 -5.94 3.60
C ILE A 94 16.68 -5.48 4.67
N TYR A 95 15.77 -4.58 4.31
CA TYR A 95 14.76 -4.06 5.22
C TYR A 95 13.84 -5.16 5.73
N GLU A 96 13.40 -6.03 4.84
CA GLU A 96 12.60 -7.21 5.21
C GLU A 96 13.37 -8.15 6.13
N THR A 97 14.61 -8.49 5.78
CA THR A 97 15.44 -9.42 6.56
C THR A 97 15.68 -8.89 7.98
N ARG A 98 15.94 -7.58 8.12
CA ARG A 98 16.13 -6.93 9.42
C ARG A 98 14.85 -6.96 10.26
N ALA A 99 13.70 -6.64 9.66
CA ALA A 99 12.42 -6.68 10.36
C ALA A 99 12.05 -8.11 10.76
N ARG A 100 12.17 -9.10 9.85
CA ARG A 100 11.86 -10.51 10.14
C ARG A 100 12.70 -11.10 11.26
N ARG A 101 13.95 -10.67 11.41
CA ARG A 101 14.81 -11.12 12.52
C ARG A 101 14.21 -10.77 13.90
N LEU A 102 13.47 -9.66 13.99
CA LEU A 102 12.85 -9.19 15.23
C LEU A 102 11.35 -9.56 15.31
N LEU A 103 10.74 -9.86 14.17
CA LEU A 103 9.32 -10.16 14.01
C LEU A 103 9.12 -11.48 13.22
N PRO A 104 9.61 -12.63 13.72
CA PRO A 104 9.61 -13.89 12.97
C PRO A 104 8.20 -14.46 12.76
N ASP A 105 7.33 -14.35 13.77
CA ASP A 105 6.00 -15.01 13.80
C ASP A 105 4.85 -13.98 13.83
N VAL A 106 5.03 -12.84 13.16
CA VAL A 106 3.98 -11.81 13.10
C VAL A 106 2.98 -12.13 12.01
N GLU A 107 1.73 -12.31 12.43
CA GLU A 107 0.58 -12.54 11.56
C GLU A 107 -0.58 -11.60 11.92
N LEU A 108 -1.39 -11.27 10.92
CA LEU A 108 -2.57 -10.42 11.13
C LEU A 108 -3.60 -11.11 12.05
N GLY A 109 -3.93 -12.37 11.77
CA GLY A 109 -4.97 -13.11 12.50
C GLY A 109 -6.33 -12.39 12.41
N ASN A 110 -7.01 -12.23 13.55
CA ASN A 110 -8.31 -11.55 13.64
C ASN A 110 -8.20 -10.03 13.93
N ARG A 111 -7.00 -9.45 13.79
CA ARG A 111 -6.74 -8.05 14.15
C ARG A 111 -6.88 -7.14 12.95
N LEU A 112 -7.06 -5.85 13.22
CA LEU A 112 -6.99 -4.83 12.19
C LEU A 112 -5.53 -4.62 11.74
N PRO A 113 -5.29 -4.32 10.45
CA PRO A 113 -3.99 -3.90 9.94
C PRO A 113 -3.32 -2.79 10.78
N SER A 114 -4.07 -1.79 11.25
CA SER A 114 -3.56 -0.73 12.14
C SER A 114 -3.12 -1.23 13.52
N GLU A 115 -3.87 -2.15 14.11
CA GLU A 115 -3.54 -2.76 15.40
C GLU A 115 -2.28 -3.61 15.30
N LEU A 116 -2.14 -4.38 14.20
CA LEU A 116 -0.92 -5.14 13.92
C LEU A 116 0.29 -4.21 13.83
N LEU A 117 0.16 -3.10 13.10
CA LEU A 117 1.24 -2.11 12.97
C LEU A 117 1.66 -1.54 14.33
N ALA A 118 0.68 -1.18 15.17
CA ALA A 118 0.93 -0.66 16.51
C ALA A 118 1.69 -1.67 17.38
N GLN A 119 1.30 -2.95 17.32
CA GLN A 119 2.01 -4.01 18.02
C GLN A 119 3.44 -4.18 17.50
N MET A 120 3.64 -4.23 16.18
CA MET A 120 4.97 -4.37 15.59
C MET A 120 5.89 -3.24 16.05
N ARG A 121 5.38 -1.99 16.07
CA ARG A 121 6.11 -0.81 16.58
C ARG A 121 6.52 -0.95 18.03
N HIS A 122 5.64 -1.48 18.88
CA HIS A 122 5.95 -1.71 20.29
C HIS A 122 7.03 -2.78 20.46
N VAL A 123 7.00 -3.86 19.66
CA VAL A 123 8.01 -4.93 19.73
C VAL A 123 9.39 -4.44 19.28
N VAL A 124 9.45 -3.55 18.29
CA VAL A 124 10.72 -2.99 17.79
C VAL A 124 11.14 -1.70 18.49
N GLU A 125 10.44 -1.30 19.55
CA GLU A 125 10.74 -0.10 20.31
C GLU A 125 12.17 -0.17 20.89
N GLY A 126 12.96 0.90 20.67
CA GLY A 126 14.37 0.94 21.09
C GLY A 126 15.36 0.22 20.16
N THR A 127 14.90 -0.34 19.03
CA THR A 127 15.76 -0.92 18.01
C THR A 127 16.05 0.06 16.85
N GLN A 128 16.89 -0.34 15.89
CA GLN A 128 17.19 0.43 14.68
C GLN A 128 16.19 0.20 13.53
N ILE A 129 15.09 -0.53 13.77
CA ILE A 129 14.06 -0.80 12.76
C ILE A 129 13.22 0.46 12.55
N GLY A 130 13.22 0.97 11.32
CA GLY A 130 12.37 2.08 10.91
C GLY A 130 11.05 1.63 10.31
N ASP A 131 10.25 2.63 9.92
CA ASP A 131 8.98 2.41 9.22
C ASP A 131 9.15 1.68 7.88
N MET A 132 10.32 1.79 7.24
CA MET A 132 10.56 1.11 5.96
C MET A 132 10.67 -0.40 6.14
N GLU A 133 11.46 -0.83 7.13
CA GLU A 133 11.57 -2.22 7.55
C GLU A 133 10.23 -2.79 8.02
N LEU A 134 9.51 -2.04 8.87
CA LEU A 134 8.19 -2.44 9.34
C LEU A 134 7.21 -2.59 8.18
N ARG A 135 7.20 -1.66 7.23
CA ARG A 135 6.31 -1.70 6.06
C ARG A 135 6.48 -2.99 5.27
N GLN A 136 7.70 -3.48 5.06
CA GLN A 136 7.94 -4.71 4.28
C GLN A 136 7.27 -5.93 4.93
N VAL A 137 7.47 -6.13 6.24
CA VAL A 137 6.86 -7.26 6.95
C VAL A 137 5.36 -7.07 7.09
N TRP A 138 4.92 -5.87 7.49
CA TRP A 138 3.52 -5.54 7.68
C TRP A 138 2.70 -5.77 6.41
N THR A 139 3.20 -5.32 5.24
CA THR A 139 2.53 -5.56 3.96
C THR A 139 2.42 -7.05 3.64
N LYS A 140 3.45 -7.87 3.94
CA LYS A 140 3.39 -9.32 3.72
C LYS A 140 2.46 -10.07 4.68
N CYS A 141 2.15 -9.49 5.84
CA CYS A 141 1.14 -10.02 6.75
C CYS A 141 -0.30 -9.78 6.26
N MET A 142 -0.50 -8.98 5.22
CA MET A 142 -1.84 -8.66 4.71
C MET A 142 -2.43 -9.83 3.91
N PRO A 143 -3.76 -10.06 3.98
CA PRO A 143 -4.46 -11.01 3.13
C PRO A 143 -4.24 -10.71 1.63
N GLU A 144 -4.23 -11.76 0.80
CA GLU A 144 -3.99 -11.66 -0.65
C GLU A 144 -4.98 -10.74 -1.36
N GLU A 145 -6.17 -10.56 -0.78
CA GLU A 145 -7.27 -9.80 -1.34
C GLU A 145 -7.02 -8.28 -1.28
N ILE A 146 -6.37 -7.82 -0.20
CA ILE A 146 -6.08 -6.38 0.00
C ILE A 146 -4.61 -6.03 -0.26
N ARG A 147 -3.68 -7.01 -0.17
CA ARG A 147 -2.24 -6.79 -0.30
C ARG A 147 -1.84 -6.11 -1.62
N PRO A 148 -2.34 -6.49 -2.81
CA PRO A 148 -1.96 -5.84 -4.06
C PRO A 148 -2.35 -4.36 -4.12
N ALA A 149 -3.38 -3.94 -3.38
CA ALA A 149 -3.75 -2.52 -3.29
C ALA A 149 -2.78 -1.74 -2.41
N ILE A 150 -2.33 -2.35 -1.32
CA ILE A 150 -1.35 -1.78 -0.38
C ILE A 150 0.02 -1.67 -1.04
N GLU A 151 0.44 -2.67 -1.81
CA GLU A 151 1.72 -2.67 -2.54
C GLU A 151 1.78 -1.59 -3.63
N ARG A 152 0.63 -1.26 -4.24
CA ARG A 152 0.51 -0.16 -5.21
C ARG A 152 0.60 1.21 -4.58
N CYS A 153 0.40 1.34 -3.26
CA CYS A 153 0.55 2.62 -2.59
C CYS A 153 2.02 3.07 -2.57
N THR A 154 2.26 4.34 -2.86
CA THR A 154 3.61 4.90 -2.95
C THR A 154 4.30 4.98 -1.58
N TYR A 155 5.64 4.99 -1.60
CA TYR A 155 6.47 5.11 -0.39
C TYR A 155 6.45 6.51 0.26
N ASP A 156 5.72 7.48 -0.31
CA ASP A 156 5.44 8.77 0.33
C ASP A 156 4.24 8.74 1.29
N THR A 157 3.42 7.69 1.24
CA THR A 157 2.31 7.52 2.16
C THR A 157 2.85 7.05 3.50
N PRO A 158 2.63 7.80 4.60
CA PRO A 158 3.09 7.40 5.91
C PRO A 158 2.41 6.09 6.34
N LEU A 159 3.16 5.19 6.97
CA LEU A 159 2.72 3.83 7.25
C LEU A 159 1.42 3.77 8.07
N ASN A 160 1.23 4.70 9.01
CA ASN A 160 -0.03 4.82 9.76
C ASN A 160 -1.25 5.06 8.86
N ARG A 161 -1.16 5.98 7.90
CA ARG A 161 -2.28 6.24 6.97
C ARG A 161 -2.53 5.06 6.04
N LEU A 162 -1.47 4.35 5.67
CA LEU A 162 -1.60 3.14 4.88
C LEU A 162 -2.32 2.04 5.68
N ALA A 163 -2.09 1.97 6.99
CA ALA A 163 -2.78 1.04 7.87
C ALA A 163 -4.25 1.40 8.07
N ASP A 164 -4.58 2.68 8.28
CA ASP A 164 -5.99 3.13 8.34
C ASP A 164 -6.74 2.82 7.03
N PHE A 165 -6.05 2.97 5.90
CA PHE A 165 -6.59 2.60 4.59
C PHE A 165 -6.81 1.09 4.47
N ALA A 166 -5.84 0.28 4.92
CA ALA A 166 -5.95 -1.18 4.92
C ALA A 166 -7.09 -1.67 5.82
N ASP A 167 -7.34 -1.05 6.98
CA ASP A 167 -8.48 -1.35 7.83
C ASP A 167 -9.81 -1.15 7.09
N THR A 168 -9.91 -0.05 6.35
CA THR A 168 -11.10 0.26 5.54
C THR A 168 -11.29 -0.77 4.44
N MET A 169 -10.20 -1.16 3.76
CA MET A 169 -10.26 -2.20 2.73
C MET A 169 -10.69 -3.56 3.29
N LEU A 170 -10.13 -3.95 4.44
CA LEU A 170 -10.45 -5.22 5.07
C LEU A 170 -11.92 -5.29 5.49
N LYS A 171 -12.44 -4.21 6.09
CA LYS A 171 -13.87 -4.11 6.46
C LYS A 171 -14.78 -4.19 5.24
N ASN A 172 -14.49 -3.41 4.19
CA ASN A 172 -15.28 -3.44 2.97
C ASN A 172 -15.29 -4.84 2.34
N TRP A 173 -14.14 -5.52 2.31
CA TRP A 173 -14.04 -6.88 1.80
C TRP A 173 -14.87 -7.87 2.63
N GLN A 174 -14.84 -7.77 3.97
CA GLN A 174 -15.67 -8.59 4.86
C GLN A 174 -17.17 -8.33 4.65
N GLU A 175 -17.57 -7.06 4.49
CA GLU A 175 -18.94 -6.67 4.21
C GLU A 175 -19.42 -7.19 2.85
N ASP A 176 -18.58 -7.15 1.82
CA ASP A 176 -18.87 -7.70 0.49
C ASP A 176 -19.09 -9.23 0.53
N GLN A 177 -18.27 -9.94 1.31
CA GLN A 177 -18.46 -11.37 1.54
C GLN A 177 -19.79 -11.65 2.25
N ASN A 178 -20.09 -10.91 3.33
CA ASN A 178 -21.34 -11.10 4.08
C ASN A 178 -22.58 -10.81 3.23
N ARG A 179 -22.58 -9.74 2.43
CA ARG A 179 -23.69 -9.43 1.49
C ARG A 179 -23.91 -10.53 0.47
N THR A 180 -22.82 -11.12 -0.03
CA THR A 180 -22.90 -12.21 -1.01
C THR A 180 -23.53 -13.46 -0.39
N ILE A 181 -23.13 -13.79 0.85
CA ILE A 181 -23.71 -14.91 1.60
C ILE A 181 -25.19 -14.68 1.90
N GLU A 182 -25.56 -13.49 2.39
CA GLU A 182 -26.97 -13.14 2.68
C GLU A 182 -27.85 -13.25 1.42
N SER A 183 -27.35 -12.82 0.25
CA SER A 183 -28.09 -12.94 -1.01
C SER A 183 -28.31 -14.41 -1.40
N ILE A 184 -27.31 -15.27 -1.22
CA ILE A 184 -27.41 -16.70 -1.53
C ILE A 184 -28.38 -17.39 -0.57
N GLU A 185 -28.33 -17.03 0.72
CA GLU A 185 -29.26 -17.56 1.72
C GLU A 185 -30.71 -17.14 1.44
N GLU A 186 -30.96 -15.89 1.05
CA GLU A 186 -32.30 -15.42 0.66
C GLU A 186 -32.81 -16.13 -0.60
N GLU A 187 -31.96 -16.32 -1.62
CA GLU A 187 -32.34 -17.08 -2.82
C GLU A 187 -32.65 -18.55 -2.50
N ALA A 188 -31.94 -19.16 -1.55
CA ALA A 188 -32.19 -20.53 -1.12
C ALA A 188 -33.50 -20.69 -0.31
N LYS A 189 -34.00 -19.62 0.34
CA LYS A 189 -35.28 -19.63 1.07
C LYS A 189 -36.50 -19.60 0.12
N LEU A 190 -36.37 -18.98 -1.06
CA LEU A 190 -37.46 -18.86 -2.04
C LEU A 190 -38.10 -20.21 -2.42
N PRO A 191 -37.37 -21.26 -2.85
CA PRO A 191 -37.98 -22.53 -3.22
C PRO A 191 -38.60 -23.25 -2.02
N VAL A 192 -38.00 -23.13 -0.83
CA VAL A 192 -38.53 -23.74 0.41
C VAL A 192 -39.86 -23.09 0.77
N ASN A 193 -39.94 -21.77 0.79
CA ASN A 193 -41.16 -21.04 1.08
C ASN A 193 -42.26 -21.35 0.04
N LEU A 194 -41.92 -21.39 -1.25
CA LEU A 194 -42.88 -21.74 -2.31
C LEU A 194 -43.43 -23.17 -2.17
N THR A 195 -42.60 -24.12 -1.72
CA THR A 195 -43.08 -25.48 -1.43
C THR A 195 -43.97 -25.54 -0.20
N MET A 196 -43.65 -24.74 0.82
CA MET A 196 -44.46 -24.64 2.03
C MET A 196 -45.84 -24.03 1.72
N ASP A 197 -45.89 -22.93 0.97
CA ASP A 197 -47.14 -22.27 0.54
C ASP A 197 -48.04 -23.24 -0.24
N ARG A 198 -47.46 -24.09 -1.09
CA ARG A 198 -48.22 -25.11 -1.84
C ARG A 198 -48.79 -26.19 -0.94
N LEU A 199 -48.08 -26.59 0.11
CA LEU A 199 -48.57 -27.58 1.07
C LEU A 199 -49.70 -27.00 1.93
N GLU A 200 -49.57 -25.75 2.38
CA GLU A 200 -50.61 -25.04 3.12
C GLU A 200 -51.89 -24.93 2.29
N MET A 201 -51.78 -24.51 1.03
CA MET A 201 -52.92 -24.41 0.11
C MET A 201 -53.61 -25.77 -0.14
N LEU A 202 -52.84 -26.86 -0.23
CA LEU A 202 -53.42 -28.21 -0.38
C LEU A 202 -54.14 -28.65 0.89
N LEU A 203 -53.60 -28.36 2.08
CA LEU A 203 -54.26 -28.66 3.35
C LEU A 203 -55.57 -27.88 3.50
N GLU A 204 -55.56 -26.58 3.24
CA GLU A 204 -56.78 -25.75 3.25
C GLU A 204 -57.84 -26.30 2.28
N TRP A 205 -57.43 -26.72 1.08
CA TRP A 205 -58.33 -27.32 0.10
C TRP A 205 -58.94 -28.65 0.59
N ILE A 206 -58.14 -29.51 1.23
CA ILE A 206 -58.62 -30.77 1.80
C ILE A 206 -59.62 -30.50 2.92
N PHE A 207 -59.32 -29.57 3.85
CA PHE A 207 -60.23 -29.21 4.94
C PHE A 207 -61.55 -28.64 4.42
N ALA A 208 -61.50 -27.68 3.49
CA ALA A 208 -62.69 -27.11 2.86
C ALA A 208 -63.50 -28.14 2.04
N ARG A 209 -62.88 -29.23 1.59
CA ARG A 209 -63.57 -30.33 0.90
C ARG A 209 -64.24 -31.28 1.89
N LEU A 210 -63.61 -31.55 3.03
CA LEU A 210 -64.16 -32.37 4.11
C LEU A 210 -65.36 -31.69 4.78
N ASP A 211 -65.28 -30.38 5.05
CA ASP A 211 -66.38 -29.60 5.63
C ASP A 211 -67.65 -29.64 4.76
N ARG A 212 -67.48 -29.64 3.43
CA ARG A 212 -68.58 -29.75 2.46
C ARG A 212 -69.20 -31.14 2.36
N LEU A 213 -68.55 -32.18 2.88
CA LEU A 213 -69.06 -33.55 2.88
C LEU A 213 -69.77 -33.91 4.20
N GLN A 214 -69.70 -33.03 5.20
CA GLN A 214 -70.33 -33.21 6.52
C GLN A 214 -71.60 -32.35 6.71
N GLN A 215 -72.04 -31.62 5.68
CA GLN A 215 -73.33 -30.93 5.60
C GLN A 215 -74.28 -31.68 4.66
#